data_AF-A0A1V4U9J2-F1
#
_entry.id   AF-A0A1V4U9J2-F1
#
_cell.length_a   1.000
_cell.length_b   1.000
_cell.length_c   1.000
_cell.angle_alpha   90.00
_cell.angle_beta   90.00
_cell.angle_gamma   90.00
#
_symmetry.space_group_name_H-M   'P 1'
#
loop_
_entity.id
_entity.type
_entity.pdbx_description
1 polymer ?
#
loop_
_entity_poly.entity_id
_entity_poly.type
_entity_poly.pdbx_seq_one_letter_code
_entity_poly.pdbx_strand_id
1 'polypeptide(L)'
;MALYYGCQPAVPTRQAVENFENDVTIRHRYQVLVSKVYLDMQAYSWAVPVAYNLSRQAGLKGDENSLEVRYSYVPGERELVNVFRSDIDAIMAREAWPFADPDSFIQYAVKCERSTVNPAT
;
A
#
# COMPACT_ATOMS: atom_id res chain seq x y z
N MET A 1 -10.32 -7.31 6.93
CA MET A 1 -10.53 -7.60 5.49
C MET A 1 -10.12 -6.39 4.67
N ALA A 2 -9.20 -6.56 3.71
CA ALA A 2 -8.85 -5.54 2.73
C ALA A 2 -9.98 -5.35 1.72
N LEU A 3 -10.13 -4.13 1.19
CA LEU A 3 -11.13 -3.80 0.18
C LEU A 3 -10.50 -3.95 -1.20
N TYR A 4 -11.11 -4.77 -2.04
CA TYR A 4 -10.64 -5.08 -3.40
C TYR A 4 -11.64 -4.54 -4.42
N TYR A 5 -11.17 -3.65 -5.30
CA TYR A 5 -11.94 -3.10 -6.41
C TYR A 5 -11.27 -3.47 -7.73
N GLY A 6 -12.07 -3.93 -8.71
CA GLY A 6 -11.60 -4.28 -10.05
C GLY A 6 -10.69 -5.52 -10.14
N CYS A 7 -10.42 -6.21 -9.03
CA CYS A 7 -9.65 -7.46 -9.02
C CYS A 7 -10.21 -8.48 -8.02
N GLN A 8 -9.86 -9.75 -8.25
CA GLN A 8 -9.99 -10.84 -7.27
C GLN A 8 -8.60 -11.45 -7.07
N PRO A 9 -7.81 -10.95 -6.11
CA PRO A 9 -6.43 -11.39 -5.96
C PRO A 9 -6.35 -12.89 -5.63
N ALA A 10 -5.34 -13.55 -6.19
CA ALA A 10 -5.04 -14.94 -5.90
C ALA A 10 -4.78 -15.16 -4.41
N VAL A 11 -4.94 -16.40 -3.93
CA VAL A 11 -4.73 -16.76 -2.52
C VAL A 11 -3.37 -16.26 -1.98
N PRO A 12 -2.24 -16.44 -2.69
CA PRO A 12 -0.95 -15.96 -2.20
C PRO A 12 -0.90 -14.44 -1.99
N THR A 13 -1.52 -13.67 -2.88
CA THR A 13 -1.56 -12.21 -2.81
C THR A 13 -2.46 -11.74 -1.67
N ARG A 14 -3.63 -12.35 -1.50
CA ARG A 14 -4.50 -12.07 -0.35
C ARG A 14 -3.77 -12.32 0.96
N GLN A 15 -3.05 -13.43 1.06
CA GLN A 15 -2.29 -13.76 2.26
C GLN A 15 -1.10 -12.82 2.48
N ALA A 16 -0.43 -12.38 1.41
CA ALA A 16 0.62 -11.36 1.52
C ALA A 16 0.08 -10.03 2.05
N VAL A 17 -1.10 -9.61 1.57
CA VAL A 17 -1.79 -8.40 2.07
C VAL A 17 -2.20 -8.57 3.53
N GLU A 18 -2.82 -9.69 3.90
CA GLU A 18 -3.24 -9.96 5.28
C GLU A 18 -2.04 -10.01 6.24
N ASN A 19 -0.95 -10.68 5.86
CA ASN A 19 0.29 -10.68 6.64
C ASN A 19 0.87 -9.28 6.77
N PHE A 20 0.81 -8.46 5.71
CA PHE A 20 1.24 -7.07 5.80
C PHE A 20 0.40 -6.28 6.81
N GLU A 21 -0.93 -6.32 6.71
CA GLU A 21 -1.82 -5.61 7.64
C GLU A 21 -1.64 -6.05 9.10
N ASN A 22 -1.34 -7.33 9.34
CA ASN A 22 -1.16 -7.89 10.68
C ASN A 22 0.25 -7.60 11.26
N ASP A 23 1.30 -7.70 10.44
CA ASP A 23 2.68 -7.61 10.92
C ASP A 23 3.23 -6.18 10.92
N VAL A 24 2.75 -5.33 10.01
CA VAL A 24 3.35 -4.01 9.76
C VAL A 24 2.65 -2.95 10.60
N THR A 25 3.38 -2.52 11.62
CA THR A 25 3.11 -1.30 12.40
C THR A 25 4.29 -0.34 12.25
N ILE A 26 4.01 0.97 12.28
CA ILE A 26 5.04 2.00 12.14
C ILE A 26 4.99 2.96 13.33
N ARG A 27 6.14 3.54 13.67
CA ARG A 27 6.19 4.72 14.55
C ARG A 27 6.16 5.98 13.68
N HIS A 28 5.12 6.79 13.86
CA HIS A 28 4.97 8.06 13.15
C HIS A 28 4.48 9.13 14.12
N ARG A 29 5.19 10.27 14.19
CA ARG A 29 4.87 11.40 15.10
C ARG A 29 4.57 10.95 16.54
N TYR A 30 5.44 10.11 17.11
CA TYR A 30 5.33 9.53 18.46
C TYR A 30 4.14 8.58 18.70
N GLN A 31 3.43 8.20 17.64
CA GLN A 31 2.31 7.26 17.70
C GLN A 31 2.69 5.94 17.01
N VAL A 32 2.06 4.86 17.42
CA VAL A 32 2.11 3.57 16.71
C VAL A 32 0.90 3.49 15.80
N LEU A 33 1.14 3.36 14.51
CA LEU A 33 0.09 3.23 13.50
C LEU A 33 0.05 1.80 12.98
N VAL A 34 -1.16 1.28 12.79
CA VAL A 34 -1.45 0.02 12.10
C VAL A 34 -1.73 0.27 10.64
N SER A 35 -1.31 -0.67 9.79
CA SER A 35 -1.47 -0.56 8.36
C SER A 35 -2.78 -1.18 7.87
N LYS A 36 -3.31 -0.60 6.79
CA LYS A 36 -4.48 -1.08 6.06
C LYS A 36 -4.24 -0.94 4.57
N VAL A 37 -4.49 -2.00 3.81
CA VAL A 37 -4.24 -2.04 2.37
C VAL A 37 -5.56 -2.04 1.61
N TYR A 38 -5.59 -1.27 0.53
CA TYR A 38 -6.70 -1.19 -0.41
C TYR A 38 -6.15 -1.54 -1.80
N LEU A 39 -6.96 -2.19 -2.62
CA LEU A 39 -6.58 -2.53 -3.99
C LEU A 39 -7.61 -1.92 -4.95
N ASP A 40 -7.14 -1.13 -5.91
CA ASP A 40 -7.95 -0.54 -6.97
C ASP A 40 -7.30 -0.86 -8.33
N MET A 41 -7.84 -1.86 -9.01
CA MET A 41 -7.27 -2.41 -10.25
C MET A 41 -8.22 -2.17 -11.41
N GLN A 42 -8.09 -1.01 -12.05
CA GLN A 42 -8.86 -0.66 -13.24
C GLN A 42 -8.11 -1.06 -14.51
N ALA A 43 -8.82 -1.14 -15.65
CA ALA A 43 -8.26 -1.62 -16.91
C ALA A 43 -6.96 -0.90 -17.34
N TYR A 44 -6.83 0.40 -17.02
CA TYR A 44 -5.70 1.25 -17.43
C TYR A 44 -5.00 1.94 -16.27
N SER A 45 -5.35 1.61 -15.03
CA SER A 45 -4.77 2.25 -13.85
C SER A 45 -4.87 1.31 -12.66
N TRP A 46 -3.72 0.91 -12.15
CA TRP A 46 -3.59 0.08 -10.97
C TRP A 46 -3.08 0.91 -9.81
N ALA A 47 -3.72 0.78 -8.66
CA ALA A 47 -3.34 1.46 -7.44
C ALA A 47 -3.42 0.53 -6.23
N VAL A 48 -2.41 0.66 -5.36
CA VAL A 48 -2.36 0.01 -4.05
C VAL A 48 -2.16 1.10 -2.99
N PRO A 49 -3.25 1.67 -2.45
CA PRO A 49 -3.18 2.52 -1.27
C PRO A 49 -2.87 1.72 0.00
N VAL A 50 -1.99 2.26 0.82
CA VAL A 50 -1.69 1.82 2.19
C VAL A 50 -2.00 2.98 3.13
N ALA A 51 -2.98 2.79 3.99
CA ALA A 51 -3.30 3.74 5.05
C ALA A 51 -2.70 3.29 6.37
N TYR A 52 -2.11 4.23 7.10
CA TYR A 52 -1.58 4.03 8.44
C TYR A 52 -2.42 4.84 9.42
N ASN A 53 -3.06 4.12 10.33
CA ASN A 53 -4.02 4.67 11.28
C ASN A 53 -3.66 4.30 12.70
N LEU A 54 -4.12 5.10 13.66
CA LEU A 54 -4.09 4.67 15.05
C LEU A 54 -4.84 3.35 15.19
N SER A 55 -4.27 2.39 15.92
CA SER A 55 -5.00 1.17 16.31
C SER A 55 -6.15 1.59 17.22
N ARG A 56 -7.33 1.86 16.64
CA ARG A 56 -8.39 2.57 17.36
C ARG A 56 -8.79 1.82 18.63
N GLN A 57 -8.70 2.51 19.77
CA GLN A 57 -9.86 2.59 20.65
C GLN A 57 -10.96 3.33 19.86
N ALA A 58 -12.09 2.67 19.63
CA ALA A 58 -13.25 3.30 19.01
C ALA A 58 -13.73 4.48 19.87
N GLY A 59 -13.88 5.68 19.27
CA GLY A 59 -14.52 6.83 19.92
C GLY A 59 -13.74 8.14 19.94
N LEU A 60 -12.44 8.15 19.60
CA LEU A 60 -11.67 9.40 19.52
C LEU A 60 -11.68 9.95 18.08
N LYS A 61 -12.18 11.18 17.93
CA LYS A 61 -12.15 11.97 16.68
C LYS A 61 -10.71 12.40 16.38
N GLY A 62 -9.92 11.52 15.78
CA GLY A 62 -8.64 11.85 15.16
C GLY A 62 -8.73 11.76 13.64
N ASP A 63 -7.82 12.44 12.93
CA ASP A 63 -7.73 12.44 11.46
C ASP A 63 -7.80 11.01 10.91
N GLU A 64 -8.61 10.82 9.87
CA GLU A 64 -9.06 9.50 9.43
C GLU A 64 -7.97 8.67 8.74
N ASN A 65 -6.80 9.25 8.42
CA ASN A 65 -5.58 8.57 8.00
C ASN A 65 -4.35 9.39 8.42
N SER A 66 -3.59 8.93 9.43
CA SER A 66 -2.41 9.68 9.93
C SER A 66 -1.23 9.69 8.94
N LEU A 67 -1.19 8.71 8.04
CA LEU A 67 -0.31 8.65 6.88
C LEU A 67 -0.96 7.78 5.81
N GLU A 68 -1.04 8.30 4.59
CA GLU A 68 -1.37 7.55 3.38
C GLU A 68 -0.17 7.45 2.45
N VAL A 69 0.00 6.26 1.89
CA VAL A 69 0.95 5.94 0.82
C VAL A 69 0.18 5.31 -0.33
N ARG A 70 0.48 5.68 -1.58
CA ARG A 70 -0.18 5.08 -2.74
C ARG A 70 0.83 4.71 -3.81
N TYR A 71 0.88 3.43 -4.13
CA TYR A 71 1.61 2.92 -5.29
C TYR A 71 0.68 2.92 -6.50
N SER A 72 1.10 3.51 -7.62
CA SER A 72 0.29 3.61 -8.84
C SER A 72 1.09 3.20 -10.07
N TYR A 73 0.46 2.43 -10.94
CA TYR A 73 1.05 1.87 -12.15
C TYR A 73 0.05 1.89 -13.31
N VAL A 74 0.53 2.21 -14.51
CA VAL A 74 -0.26 2.17 -15.75
C VAL A 74 0.20 0.97 -16.57
N PRO A 75 -0.64 -0.08 -16.70
CA PRO A 75 -0.29 -1.26 -17.48
C PRO A 75 0.00 -0.93 -18.95
N GLY A 76 1.07 -1.51 -19.48
CA GLY A 76 1.40 -1.42 -20.91
C GLY A 76 2.12 -0.15 -21.37
N GLU A 77 2.22 0.89 -20.54
CA GLU A 77 2.84 2.16 -20.95
C GLU A 77 4.25 2.40 -20.38
N ARG A 78 4.56 1.96 -19.14
CA ARG A 78 5.78 2.40 -18.45
C ARG A 78 6.34 1.39 -17.45
N GLU A 79 7.66 1.39 -17.31
CA GLU A 79 8.45 0.70 -16.28
C GLU A 79 8.60 1.55 -14.99
N LEU A 80 7.55 2.30 -14.66
CA LEU A 80 7.57 3.26 -13.56
C LEU A 80 6.36 3.07 -12.64
N VAL A 81 6.65 2.95 -11.35
CA VAL A 81 5.65 2.99 -10.29
C VAL A 81 5.75 4.34 -9.59
N ASN A 82 4.65 5.06 -9.55
CA ASN A 82 4.55 6.31 -8.81
C ASN A 82 4.15 6.01 -7.37
N VAL A 83 4.89 6.58 -6.42
CA VAL A 83 4.63 6.44 -4.99
C VAL A 83 4.29 7.82 -4.42
N PHE A 84 3.02 8.04 -4.12
CA PHE A 84 2.58 9.21 -3.36
C PHE A 84 2.71 8.94 -1.86
N ARG A 85 3.21 9.91 -1.09
CA ARG A 85 3.17 9.88 0.37
C ARG A 85 2.65 11.20 0.92
N SER A 86 1.65 11.13 1.78
CA SER A 86 0.95 12.31 2.34
C SER A 86 1.74 13.06 3.42
N ASP A 87 2.72 12.45 4.08
CA ASP A 87 3.55 13.10 5.09
C ASP A 87 4.50 14.15 4.50
N ILE A 88 4.96 13.91 3.28
CA ILE A 88 5.83 14.81 2.50
C ILE A 88 5.10 15.49 1.34
N ASP A 89 3.82 15.16 1.14
CA ASP A 89 2.97 15.63 0.04
C ASP A 89 3.67 15.56 -1.33
N ALA A 90 4.30 14.42 -1.61
CA ALA A 90 5.14 14.25 -2.80
C ALA A 90 4.89 12.91 -3.50
N ILE A 91 5.10 12.93 -4.82
CA ILE A 91 5.10 11.76 -5.69
C ILE A 91 6.54 11.46 -6.08
N MET A 92 6.99 10.24 -5.82
CA MET A 92 8.30 9.72 -6.21
C MET A 92 8.12 8.65 -7.28
N ALA A 93 8.87 8.74 -8.37
CA ALA A 93 8.95 7.67 -9.35
C ALA A 93 9.93 6.59 -8.87
N ARG A 94 9.53 5.33 -8.98
CA ARG A 94 10.40 4.17 -8.78
C ARG A 94 10.46 3.35 -10.06
N GLU A 95 11.68 2.99 -10.46
CA GLU A 95 11.88 2.05 -11.55
C GLU A 95 11.40 0.65 -11.13
N ALA A 96 10.62 0.02 -11.99
CA ALA A 96 10.10 -1.31 -11.79
C ALA A 96 9.96 -2.01 -13.14
N TRP A 97 10.20 -3.33 -13.15
CA TRP A 97 9.89 -4.14 -14.32
C TRP A 97 8.39 -4.09 -14.65
N PRO A 98 8.00 -4.25 -15.92
CA PRO A 98 6.60 -4.35 -16.30
C PRO A 98 5.91 -5.48 -15.54
N PHE A 99 4.73 -5.19 -14.98
CA PHE A 99 3.91 -6.21 -14.33
C PHE A 99 3.00 -6.89 -15.35
N ALA A 100 3.00 -8.23 -15.34
CA ALA A 100 2.17 -9.04 -16.23
C ALA A 100 0.68 -9.03 -15.83
N ASP A 101 0.42 -8.86 -14.53
CA ASP A 101 -0.90 -9.01 -13.94
C ASP A 101 -1.01 -8.19 -12.62
N PRO A 102 -2.25 -7.93 -12.14
CA PRO A 102 -2.46 -7.19 -10.91
C PRO A 102 -1.83 -7.85 -9.68
N ASP A 103 -1.84 -9.18 -9.55
CA ASP A 103 -1.28 -9.90 -8.40
C ASP A 103 0.22 -9.61 -8.24
N SER A 104 0.96 -9.66 -9.34
CA SER A 104 2.39 -9.30 -9.41
C SER A 104 2.65 -7.86 -8.95
N PHE A 105 1.81 -6.91 -9.37
CA PHE A 105 1.92 -5.52 -8.94
C PHE A 105 1.58 -5.33 -7.45
N ILE A 106 0.54 -6.00 -6.94
CA ILE A 106 0.15 -5.94 -5.53
C ILE A 106 1.28 -6.44 -4.64
N GLN A 107 1.84 -7.60 -4.97
CA GLN A 107 2.94 -8.18 -4.21
C GLN A 107 4.17 -7.29 -4.23
N TYR A 108 4.48 -6.67 -5.37
CA TYR A 108 5.55 -5.68 -5.47
C TYR A 108 5.32 -4.48 -4.54
N ALA A 109 4.13 -3.88 -4.57
CA ALA A 109 3.81 -2.70 -3.76
C ALA A 109 3.91 -3.00 -2.27
N VAL A 110 3.31 -4.11 -1.81
CA VAL A 110 3.35 -4.57 -0.43
C VAL A 110 4.78 -4.85 0.03
N LYS A 111 5.59 -5.51 -0.82
CA LYS A 111 7.00 -5.79 -0.53
C LYS A 111 7.82 -4.51 -0.41
N CYS A 112 7.64 -3.57 -1.34
CA CYS A 112 8.34 -2.28 -1.34
C CYS A 112 8.02 -1.46 -0.10
N GLU A 113 6.74 -1.38 0.27
CA GLU A 113 6.35 -0.63 1.46
C GLU A 113 6.90 -1.29 2.71
N ARG A 114 6.82 -2.63 2.82
CA ARG A 114 7.37 -3.37 3.96
C ARG A 114 8.87 -3.08 4.13
N SER A 115 9.64 -3.13 3.06
CA SER A 115 11.08 -2.80 3.09
C SER A 115 11.35 -1.33 3.41
N THR A 116 10.43 -0.42 3.05
CA THR A 116 10.57 1.02 3.32
C THR A 116 10.33 1.33 4.80
N VAL A 117 9.33 0.69 5.42
CA VAL A 117 8.95 0.97 6.82
C VAL A 117 9.66 0.08 7.85
N ASN A 118 10.07 -1.13 7.43
CA ASN A 118 10.90 -2.05 8.20
C ASN A 118 12.16 -2.40 7.39
N PRO A 119 13.09 -1.45 7.19
CA PRO A 119 14.40 -1.80 6.66
C PRO A 119 15.03 -2.81 7.62
N ALA A 120 15.38 -4.00 7.14
CA ALA A 120 16.06 -4.99 7.98
C ALA A 120 17.27 -4.32 8.64
N THR A 121 17.26 -4.26 9.98
CA THR A 121 18.46 -4.00 10.79
C THR A 121 19.53 -5.04 10.51
#